data_AF-A0A8T2IK75-F1
#
_entry.id   AF-A0A8T2IK75-F1
#
_cell.length_a   1.000
_cell.length_b   1.000
_cell.length_c   1.000
_cell.angle_alpha   90.00
_cell.angle_beta   90.00
_cell.angle_gamma   90.00
#
_symmetry.space_group_name_H-M   'P 1'
#
loop_
_entity.id
_entity.type
_entity.pdbx_description
1 polymer ?
#
loop_
_entity_poly.entity_id
_entity_poly.type
_entity_poly.pdbx_seq_one_letter_code
_entity_poly.pdbx_strand_id
1 'polypeptide(L)'
;MYRPVHQPHHSNGTSTRDSLSEIKLSDCNNVTDQCLSFFKRCGNICLIDLRFCKQITKESCEQFIAEMSVIVQFGQTEEKLLRKTS
;
A
#
# COMPACT_ATOMS: atom_id res chain seq x y z
N MET A 1 8.42 47.00 13.62
CA MET A 1 8.49 45.53 13.71
C MET A 1 7.49 44.95 12.73
N TYR A 2 7.95 44.41 11.60
CA TYR A 2 7.08 43.75 10.62
C TYR A 2 6.68 42.38 11.19
N ARG A 3 5.39 42.17 11.45
CA ARG A 3 4.85 40.83 11.78
C ARG A 3 4.88 40.01 10.48
N PRO A 4 5.46 38.80 10.46
CA PRO A 4 5.36 37.94 9.30
C PRO A 4 3.88 37.60 9.09
N VAL A 5 3.37 37.84 7.89
CA VAL A 5 2.11 37.24 7.45
C VAL A 5 2.39 35.75 7.40
N HIS A 6 1.81 34.98 8.33
CA HIS A 6 1.82 33.53 8.22
C HIS A 6 1.19 33.17 6.88
N GLN A 7 2.04 32.73 5.96
CA GLN A 7 1.63 32.20 4.67
C GLN A 7 0.65 31.06 4.97
N PRO A 8 -0.58 31.07 4.43
CA PRO A 8 -1.48 29.95 4.60
C PRO A 8 -0.78 28.76 3.95
N HIS A 9 -0.28 27.83 4.77
CA HIS A 9 0.05 26.51 4.29
C HIS A 9 -1.27 25.94 3.80
N HIS A 10 -1.48 25.97 2.49
CA HIS A 10 -2.48 25.15 1.83
C HIS A 10 -2.07 23.70 2.11
N SER A 11 -2.52 23.14 3.22
CA SER A 11 -2.68 21.70 3.33
C SER A 11 -3.80 21.36 2.36
N ASN A 12 -3.45 21.15 1.09
CA ASN A 12 -4.30 20.36 0.20
C ASN A 12 -4.68 19.13 1.01
N GLY A 13 -5.96 18.95 1.29
CA GLY A 13 -6.46 17.82 2.07
C GLY A 13 -6.25 16.53 1.29
N THR A 14 -5.01 16.06 1.21
CA THR A 14 -4.68 14.76 0.68
C THR A 14 -4.98 13.76 1.78
N SER A 15 -5.77 12.74 1.46
CA SER A 15 -6.00 11.67 2.42
C SER A 15 -4.65 11.00 2.69
N THR A 16 -4.41 10.53 3.92
CA THR A 16 -3.22 9.72 4.24
C THR A 16 -3.08 8.52 3.28
N ARG A 17 -4.21 8.07 2.75
CA ARG A 17 -4.35 7.08 1.68
C ARG A 17 -3.60 7.41 0.40
N ASP A 18 -3.56 8.69 0.02
CA ASP A 18 -2.90 9.16 -1.18
C ASP A 18 -1.39 9.35 -0.96
N SER A 19 -0.93 9.44 0.29
CA SER A 19 0.51 9.53 0.59
C SER A 19 1.19 8.19 0.84
N LEU A 20 0.43 7.10 0.98
CA LEU A 20 0.95 5.80 1.39
C LEU A 20 1.64 5.09 0.20
N SER A 21 2.95 4.90 0.30
CA SER A 21 3.76 4.23 -0.73
C SER A 21 4.21 2.82 -0.36
N GLU A 22 4.42 2.54 0.94
CA GLU A 22 4.89 1.25 1.43
C GLU A 22 4.05 0.77 2.60
N ILE A 23 3.74 -0.53 2.62
CA ILE A 23 3.12 -1.23 3.74
C ILE A 23 4.03 -2.38 4.15
N LYS A 24 4.43 -2.40 5.43
CA LYS A 24 5.25 -3.46 6.02
C LYS A 24 4.50 -4.08 7.18
N LEU A 25 4.00 -5.29 6.97
CA LEU A 25 3.23 -6.06 7.94
C LEU A 25 3.85 -7.45 8.13
N SER A 26 5.13 -7.61 7.82
CA SER A 26 5.83 -8.88 7.95
C SER A 26 5.69 -9.44 9.38
N ASP A 27 5.50 -10.76 9.50
CA ASP A 27 5.32 -11.49 10.77
C ASP A 27 4.09 -11.03 11.61
N CYS A 28 3.17 -10.27 11.01
CA CYS A 28 1.91 -9.92 11.67
C CYS A 28 0.91 -11.07 11.58
N ASN A 29 0.93 -11.95 12.58
CA ASN A 29 0.15 -13.18 12.60
C ASN A 29 -1.39 -13.02 12.61
N ASN A 30 -1.92 -11.82 12.88
CA ASN A 30 -3.37 -11.53 12.90
C ASN A 30 -3.87 -10.84 11.62
N VAL A 31 -3.00 -10.60 10.65
CA VAL A 31 -3.38 -9.99 9.37
C VAL A 31 -3.89 -11.08 8.42
N THR A 32 -5.08 -10.87 7.88
CA THR A 32 -5.78 -11.83 7.00
C THR A 32 -5.90 -11.30 5.57
N ASP A 33 -6.27 -12.17 4.64
CA ASP A 33 -6.43 -11.85 3.20
C ASP A 33 -7.31 -10.61 2.93
N GLN A 34 -8.23 -10.27 3.85
CA GLN A 34 -9.06 -9.09 3.75
C GLN A 34 -8.25 -7.79 3.69
N CYS A 35 -7.02 -7.74 4.21
CA CYS A 35 -6.21 -6.53 4.25
C CYS A 35 -5.90 -5.99 2.85
N LEU A 36 -5.72 -6.89 1.87
CA LEU A 36 -5.40 -6.56 0.48
C LEU A 36 -6.50 -5.69 -0.16
N SER A 37 -7.76 -5.89 0.21
CA SER A 37 -8.89 -5.07 -0.27
C SER A 37 -8.75 -3.59 0.12
N PHE A 38 -8.18 -3.31 1.30
CA PHE A 38 -7.93 -1.94 1.74
C PHE A 38 -6.77 -1.31 0.98
N PHE A 39 -5.78 -2.09 0.55
CA PHE A 39 -4.62 -1.57 -0.17
C PHE A 39 -4.97 -1.15 -1.60
N LYS A 40 -5.95 -1.81 -2.23
CA LYS A 40 -6.42 -1.50 -3.59
C LYS A 40 -6.76 -0.04 -3.85
N ARG A 41 -7.28 0.67 -2.85
CA ARG A 41 -7.68 2.08 -3.02
C ARG A 41 -6.53 3.05 -2.70
N CYS A 42 -5.35 2.57 -2.31
CA CYS A 42 -4.16 3.41 -2.04
C CYS A 42 -3.40 3.61 -3.36
N GLY A 43 -3.66 4.71 -4.06
CA GLY A 43 -3.21 4.90 -5.45
C GLY A 43 -1.69 4.98 -5.64
N ASN A 44 -0.95 5.33 -4.59
CA ASN A 44 0.50 5.51 -4.64
C ASN A 44 1.30 4.34 -4.05
N ILE A 45 0.63 3.23 -3.72
CA ILE A 45 1.30 2.08 -3.13
C ILE A 45 2.22 1.39 -4.15
N CYS A 46 3.46 1.11 -3.73
CA CYS A 46 4.51 0.52 -4.55
C CYS A 46 5.11 -0.74 -3.91
N LEU A 47 4.94 -0.92 -2.59
CA LEU A 47 5.45 -2.06 -1.83
C LEU A 47 4.41 -2.54 -0.82
N ILE A 48 4.17 -3.85 -0.81
CA ILE A 48 3.36 -4.53 0.21
C ILE A 48 4.15 -5.74 0.69
N ASP A 49 4.66 -5.68 1.91
CA ASP A 49 5.40 -6.77 2.56
C ASP A 49 4.49 -7.48 3.56
N LEU A 50 4.06 -8.69 3.19
CA LEU A 50 3.23 -9.60 3.98
C LEU A 50 3.97 -10.92 4.29
N ARG A 51 5.31 -10.92 4.21
CA ARG A 51 6.12 -12.10 4.50
C ARG A 51 5.85 -12.61 5.91
N PHE A 52 5.87 -13.93 6.09
CA PHE A 52 5.62 -14.61 7.37
C PHE A 52 4.20 -14.40 7.97
N CYS A 53 3.30 -13.66 7.32
CA CYS A 53 1.91 -13.61 7.73
C CYS A 53 1.23 -14.97 7.47
N LYS A 54 0.93 -15.70 8.54
CA LYS A 54 0.37 -17.07 8.47
C LYS A 54 -1.05 -17.13 7.93
N GLN A 55 -1.83 -16.08 8.14
CA GLN A 55 -3.22 -15.97 7.69
C GLN A 55 -3.37 -15.26 6.34
N ILE A 56 -2.25 -14.98 5.66
CA ILE A 56 -2.23 -14.54 4.27
C ILE A 56 -1.96 -15.73 3.39
N THR A 57 -2.78 -15.94 2.37
CA THR A 57 -2.62 -17.01 1.39
C THR A 57 -1.84 -16.52 0.17
N LYS A 58 -1.23 -17.47 -0.57
CA LYS A 58 -0.59 -17.16 -1.85
C LYS A 58 -1.63 -16.75 -2.89
N GLU A 59 -2.78 -17.42 -2.88
CA GLU A 59 -3.90 -17.16 -3.80
C GLU A 59 -4.43 -15.73 -3.66
N SER A 60 -4.58 -15.21 -2.44
CA SER A 60 -5.03 -13.83 -2.25
C SER A 60 -4.05 -12.80 -2.82
N CYS A 61 -2.74 -13.07 -2.73
CA CYS A 61 -1.69 -12.24 -3.33
C CYS A 61 -1.77 -12.27 -4.87
N GLU A 62 -1.96 -13.46 -5.46
CA GLU A 62 -2.12 -13.63 -6.91
C GLU A 62 -3.40 -12.94 -7.42
N GLN A 63 -4.51 -13.10 -6.70
CA GLN A 63 -5.77 -12.42 -7.00
C GLN A 63 -5.63 -10.90 -6.93
N PHE A 64 -4.95 -10.38 -5.91
CA PHE A 64 -4.66 -8.94 -5.81
C PHE A 64 -3.87 -8.43 -7.01
N ILE A 65 -2.83 -9.15 -7.45
CA ILE A 65 -2.04 -8.79 -8.63
C ILE A 65 -2.93 -8.77 -9.88
N ALA A 66 -3.72 -9.82 -10.10
CA ALA A 66 -4.59 -9.94 -11.26
C ALA A 66 -5.60 -8.78 -11.34
N GLU A 67 -6.21 -8.41 -10.22
CA GLU A 67 -7.19 -7.34 -10.14
C GLU A 67 -6.56 -5.94 -10.29
N MET A 68 -5.36 -5.75 -9.76
CA MET A 68 -4.64 -4.47 -9.89
C MET A 68 -4.02 -4.26 -11.27
N SER A 69 -3.77 -5.33 -12.04
CA SER A 69 -3.03 -5.30 -13.32
C SER A 69 -3.58 -4.26 -14.32
N VAL A 70 -4.88 -3.97 -14.29
CA VAL A 70 -5.50 -2.94 -15.15
C VAL A 70 -5.11 -1.50 -14.79
N ILE A 71 -4.65 -1.25 -13.56
CA ILE A 71 -4.30 0.09 -13.05
C ILE A 71 -2.79 0.18 -12.77
N VAL A 72 -2.21 -0.84 -12.14
CA VAL A 72 -0.79 -0.92 -11.76
C VAL A 72 -0.30 -2.35 -11.90
N GLN A 73 0.85 -2.51 -12.57
CA GLN A 73 1.56 -3.79 -12.65
C GLN A 73 2.29 -4.07 -11.33
N PHE A 74 1.84 -5.12 -10.63
CA PHE A 74 2.51 -5.69 -9.46
C PHE A 74 3.12 -7.04 -9.83
N GLY A 75 4.26 -7.33 -9.21
CA GLY A 75 4.90 -8.64 -9.23
C GLY A 75 5.22 -9.11 -7.82
N GLN A 76 5.37 -10.42 -7.69
CA GLN A 76 5.75 -11.06 -6.44
C GLN A 76 7.24 -11.44 -6.51
N THR A 77 8.11 -10.70 -5.83
CA THR A 77 9.57 -10.94 -5.87
C THR A 77 10.02 -12.03 -4.91
N GLU A 78 9.31 -12.19 -3.80
CA GLU A 78 9.45 -13.27 -2.81
C GLU A 78 8.05 -13.69 -2.37
N GLU A 79 7.92 -14.80 -1.62
CA GLU A 79 6.62 -15.23 -1.09
C GLU A 79 5.95 -14.10 -0.30
N LYS A 80 4.77 -13.65 -0.74
CA LYS A 80 3.99 -12.56 -0.10
C LYS A 80 4.70 -11.20 -0.03
N LEU A 81 5.70 -10.97 -0.88
CA LEU A 81 6.32 -9.66 -1.09
C LEU A 81 5.92 -9.11 -2.45
N LEU A 82 5.03 -8.12 -2.44
CA LEU A 82 4.46 -7.53 -3.65
C LEU A 82 5.14 -6.18 -3.93
N ARG A 83 5.63 -6.01 -5.15
CA ARG A 83 6.27 -4.77 -5.60
C ARG A 83 5.67 -4.34 -6.93
N LYS A 84 5.47 -3.03 -7.08
CA LYS A 84 5.17 -2.43 -8.38
C LYS A 84 6.38 -2.68 -9.29
N THR A 85 6.14 -3.23 -10.48
CA THR A 85 7.22 -3.68 -11.38
C THR A 85 7.67 -2.64 -12.40
N SER A 86 6.93 -1.51 -12.50
CA SER A 86 7.14 -0.42 -13.47
C SER A 86 6.97 -0.82 -14.94
#